data_AF-A0A2T1N9Y8-F1
#
_entry.id   AF-A0A2T1N9Y8-F1
#
_cell.length_a   1.000
_cell.length_b   1.000
_cell.length_c   1.000
_cell.angle_alpha   90.00
_cell.angle_beta   90.00
_cell.angle_gamma   90.00
#
_symmetry.space_group_name_H-M   'P 1'
#
loop_
_entity.id
_entity.type
_entity.pdbx_description
1 polymer ?
#
loop_
_entity_poly.entity_id
_entity_poly.type
_entity_poly.pdbx_seq_one_letter_code
_entity_poly.pdbx_strand_id
1 'polypeptide(L)'
;MLKKLFFLFFLYSGVFFAQEITSFQQYNGRYDYTAIGNTLNPAENNLDGSFCQLLSSSSADLNLDPANEIIAAYLFWAGSGMGDETITLNNQDFTSEQTFNVFYNESPTSSLPYFSCVADITSFVLSEGNTNYTLSNLDVSNVLTPNTTYCGNRTNFAGWSIYIIYRNDNLPLNQVNLFVGLDIINRFVPEKEIIIDNLNVLDNQDAKIGFLAWEGDNALNFGESLLINDNILSNPPLNNSDNAFNGTNTFSNSNTLFNMDLDVYDIENNINVGDTQATIKLTTGGFDSNGFYRADLIILNNIITVLNSQVPDASVENLNVDVACNTREVSLIYDITNFNSTEALPAQTAIAIYANSTLIGQSQTFNSINIGDFETHQETYIVPDQIPLDFTLTIVVDDDGAGNGNVLEILETNNSAQDNVVLFPAPMIIPLNLFETCIETTNVYYFNLEDALTPTLQNSYLSFSYFESLEDLNLQQNEILNITNYSSQFFPEVIYVLAENTSCFDIITITLQIDNCPPFVSTGISPNNDGLNDILNINFYNNNNPVYDLYIYNRYGTLTFIGSQNQPWDGTSNRGINKGKILPVGTYYYVLNVNNSPEKQLTGWVYLNR
;
A
#
# COMPACT_ATOMS: atom_id res chain seq x y z
N MET A 1 49.74 -22.30 0.46
CA MET A 1 48.44 -22.82 0.00
C MET A 1 47.63 -21.66 -0.56
N LEU A 2 47.58 -21.51 -1.88
CA LEU A 2 46.78 -20.50 -2.56
C LEU A 2 45.49 -21.19 -3.03
N LYS A 3 44.35 -20.90 -2.40
CA LYS A 3 43.04 -21.40 -2.84
C LYS A 3 42.61 -20.61 -4.08
N LYS A 4 42.56 -21.26 -5.24
CA LYS A 4 41.95 -20.72 -6.46
C LYS A 4 40.43 -20.74 -6.30
N LEU A 5 39.81 -19.57 -6.38
CA LEU A 5 38.36 -19.40 -6.46
C LEU A 5 37.95 -19.63 -7.92
N PHE A 6 37.13 -20.64 -8.18
CA PHE A 6 36.59 -20.96 -9.50
C PHE A 6 35.20 -20.32 -9.59
N PHE A 7 35.05 -19.25 -10.38
CA PHE A 7 33.76 -18.64 -10.67
C PHE A 7 33.09 -19.45 -11.79
N LEU A 8 32.01 -20.14 -11.46
CA LEU A 8 31.17 -20.83 -12.42
C LEU A 8 30.18 -19.80 -12.98
N PHE A 9 30.37 -19.39 -14.25
CA PHE A 9 29.37 -18.61 -14.98
C PHE A 9 28.23 -19.55 -15.37
N PHE A 10 27.08 -19.41 -14.70
CA PHE A 10 25.83 -20.03 -15.15
C PHE A 10 25.32 -19.22 -16.35
N LEU A 11 25.51 -19.74 -17.56
CA LEU A 11 24.81 -19.27 -18.75
C LEU A 11 23.36 -19.72 -18.64
N TYR A 12 22.47 -18.82 -18.21
CA TYR A 12 21.04 -18.99 -18.35
C TYR A 12 20.70 -18.87 -19.85
N SER A 13 20.43 -19.99 -20.50
CA SER A 13 19.75 -19.99 -21.80
C SER A 13 18.26 -19.76 -21.53
N GLY A 14 17.82 -18.50 -21.59
CA GLY A 14 16.38 -18.21 -21.66
C GLY A 14 15.83 -18.82 -22.95
N VAL A 15 14.90 -19.76 -22.80
CA VAL A 15 14.05 -20.17 -23.92
C VAL A 15 13.09 -19.01 -24.13
N PHE A 16 13.24 -18.26 -25.21
CA PHE A 16 12.28 -17.24 -25.62
C PHE A 16 11.05 -17.97 -26.17
N PHE A 17 10.02 -18.10 -25.35
CA PHE A 17 8.69 -18.50 -25.81
C PHE A 17 8.06 -17.32 -26.58
N ALA A 18 7.19 -17.62 -27.54
CA ALA A 18 6.33 -16.59 -28.17
C ALA A 18 5.53 -15.85 -27.08
N GLN A 19 5.24 -14.57 -27.32
CA GLN A 19 4.49 -13.75 -26.36
C GLN A 19 3.01 -13.99 -26.58
N GLU A 20 2.45 -14.91 -25.80
CA GLU A 20 1.05 -15.35 -25.90
C GLU A 20 0.08 -14.17 -25.88
N ILE A 21 -1.02 -14.29 -26.62
CA ILE A 21 -2.12 -13.32 -26.59
C ILE A 21 -2.78 -13.40 -25.20
N THR A 22 -2.68 -12.34 -24.43
CA THR A 22 -3.22 -12.27 -23.06
C THR A 22 -4.13 -11.05 -22.87
N SER A 23 -4.97 -11.06 -21.83
CA SER A 23 -5.83 -9.92 -21.50
C SER A 23 -5.01 -8.65 -21.30
N PHE A 24 -5.41 -7.56 -21.96
CA PHE A 24 -4.74 -6.27 -21.88
C PHE A 24 -5.63 -5.22 -21.20
N GLN A 25 -6.85 -5.03 -21.70
CA GLN A 25 -7.80 -4.07 -21.15
C GLN A 25 -9.22 -4.62 -21.23
N GLN A 26 -10.04 -4.25 -20.26
CA GLN A 26 -11.44 -4.65 -20.17
C GLN A 26 -12.32 -3.46 -19.81
N TYR A 27 -13.46 -3.35 -20.48
CA TYR A 27 -14.45 -2.32 -20.24
C TYR A 27 -15.83 -2.94 -20.05
N ASN A 28 -16.44 -2.69 -18.89
CA ASN A 28 -17.72 -3.25 -18.49
C ASN A 28 -18.78 -2.15 -18.42
N GLY A 29 -19.76 -2.20 -19.32
CA GLY A 29 -20.80 -1.17 -19.39
C GLY A 29 -21.37 -1.03 -20.79
N ARG A 30 -21.90 0.15 -21.14
CA ARG A 30 -22.46 0.40 -22.47
C ARG A 30 -21.37 0.78 -23.46
N TYR A 31 -20.46 -0.15 -23.69
CA TYR A 31 -19.26 0.05 -24.50
C TYR A 31 -19.29 -0.78 -25.78
N ASP A 32 -18.63 -0.25 -26.80
CA ASP A 32 -18.30 -0.91 -28.04
C ASP A 32 -17.00 -0.29 -28.58
N TYR A 33 -16.52 -0.73 -29.74
CA TYR A 33 -15.29 -0.25 -30.34
C TYR A 33 -15.41 -0.05 -31.85
N THR A 34 -14.50 0.78 -32.37
CA THR A 34 -14.18 0.88 -33.79
C THR A 34 -12.66 0.83 -33.95
N ALA A 35 -12.17 0.60 -35.16
CA ALA A 35 -10.74 0.69 -35.44
C ALA A 35 -10.46 1.39 -36.76
N ILE A 36 -9.32 2.06 -36.82
CA ILE A 36 -8.74 2.62 -38.03
C ILE A 36 -7.30 2.13 -38.17
N GLY A 37 -6.76 2.10 -39.37
CA GLY A 37 -5.38 1.66 -39.57
C GLY A 37 -5.02 1.58 -41.03
N ASN A 38 -3.73 1.48 -41.29
CA ASN A 38 -3.22 1.33 -42.64
C ASN A 38 -1.85 0.61 -42.64
N THR A 39 -1.50 0.04 -43.78
CA THR A 39 -0.21 -0.61 -44.04
C THR A 39 0.77 0.38 -44.69
N LEU A 40 2.05 0.06 -44.65
CA LEU A 40 3.10 0.72 -45.44
C LEU A 40 3.46 -0.08 -46.70
N ASN A 41 2.82 -1.23 -46.91
CA ASN A 41 2.98 -2.05 -48.11
C ASN A 41 2.28 -1.36 -49.31
N PRO A 42 2.98 -1.08 -50.42
CA PRO A 42 2.36 -0.45 -51.60
C PRO A 42 1.47 -1.39 -52.43
N ALA A 43 1.62 -2.69 -52.24
CA ALA A 43 0.86 -3.77 -52.87
C ALA A 43 0.98 -5.04 -52.01
N GLU A 44 0.16 -6.06 -52.30
CA GLU A 44 0.30 -7.39 -51.71
C GLU A 44 1.62 -8.05 -52.15
N ASN A 45 2.47 -8.42 -51.20
CA ASN A 45 3.83 -8.89 -51.46
C ASN A 45 3.88 -10.24 -52.23
N ASN A 46 2.87 -11.11 -52.11
CA ASN A 46 2.77 -12.35 -52.88
C ASN A 46 2.29 -12.15 -54.35
N LEU A 47 1.65 -11.02 -54.66
CA LEU A 47 1.23 -10.65 -56.02
C LEU A 47 2.23 -9.74 -56.73
N ASP A 48 2.83 -8.78 -56.03
CA ASP A 48 3.85 -7.88 -56.57
C ASP A 48 5.17 -8.02 -55.82
N GLY A 49 6.07 -8.78 -56.42
CA GLY A 49 7.38 -9.02 -55.88
C GLY A 49 8.45 -7.97 -56.20
N SER A 50 8.09 -6.84 -56.81
CA SER A 50 9.03 -5.83 -57.32
C SER A 50 9.53 -4.87 -56.25
N PHE A 51 8.88 -4.85 -55.08
CA PHE A 51 9.25 -4.01 -53.95
C PHE A 51 9.79 -4.83 -52.77
N CYS A 52 10.48 -4.10 -51.90
CA CYS A 52 11.03 -4.58 -50.64
C CYS A 52 11.13 -3.39 -49.68
N GLN A 53 11.35 -2.19 -50.24
CA GLN A 53 11.13 -0.94 -49.54
C GLN A 53 9.63 -0.66 -49.37
N LEU A 54 9.28 -0.19 -48.18
CA LEU A 54 7.92 0.18 -47.80
C LEU A 54 7.72 1.69 -47.96
N LEU A 55 6.46 2.13 -47.94
CA LEU A 55 6.10 3.54 -47.92
C LEU A 55 6.63 4.19 -46.63
N SER A 56 7.01 5.46 -46.70
CA SER A 56 7.49 6.22 -45.53
C SER A 56 6.37 6.67 -44.58
N SER A 57 5.12 6.57 -45.02
CA SER A 57 3.94 7.01 -44.28
C SER A 57 2.66 6.44 -44.90
N SER A 58 1.63 6.25 -44.08
CA SER A 58 0.27 5.94 -44.52
C SER A 58 -0.76 6.60 -43.61
N SER A 59 -2.02 6.68 -44.04
CA SER A 59 -3.07 7.35 -43.28
C SER A 59 -4.43 6.65 -43.30
N ALA A 60 -5.25 6.92 -42.29
CA ALA A 60 -6.63 6.44 -42.17
C ALA A 60 -7.52 7.51 -41.53
N ASP A 61 -8.78 7.60 -41.96
CA ASP A 61 -9.75 8.57 -41.45
C ASP A 61 -10.55 8.01 -40.26
N LEU A 62 -10.61 8.75 -39.16
CA LEU A 62 -11.56 8.49 -38.07
C LEU A 62 -12.84 9.29 -38.31
N ASN A 63 -13.96 8.58 -38.42
CA ASN A 63 -15.30 9.16 -38.54
C ASN A 63 -16.24 8.55 -37.49
N LEU A 64 -16.02 8.87 -36.22
CA LEU A 64 -16.84 8.39 -35.11
C LEU A 64 -18.12 9.22 -34.96
N ASP A 65 -19.27 8.58 -34.70
CA ASP A 65 -20.52 9.29 -34.37
C ASP A 65 -20.32 10.15 -33.11
N PRO A 66 -20.72 11.43 -33.09
CA PRO A 66 -20.63 12.27 -31.89
C PRO A 66 -21.41 11.76 -30.67
N ALA A 67 -22.36 10.84 -30.85
CA ALA A 67 -23.05 10.16 -29.74
C ALA A 67 -22.16 9.11 -29.04
N ASN A 68 -21.05 8.71 -29.65
CA ASN A 68 -20.06 7.81 -29.09
C ASN A 68 -19.01 8.62 -28.33
N GLU A 69 -18.99 8.49 -27.01
CA GLU A 69 -18.01 9.09 -26.13
C GLU A 69 -16.75 8.22 -26.10
N ILE A 70 -15.60 8.75 -26.52
CA ILE A 70 -14.33 7.99 -26.50
C ILE A 70 -13.89 7.77 -25.05
N ILE A 71 -13.62 6.51 -24.71
CA ILE A 71 -13.17 6.07 -23.38
C ILE A 71 -11.70 5.72 -23.39
N ALA A 72 -11.23 5.05 -24.45
CA ALA A 72 -9.85 4.67 -24.62
C ALA A 72 -9.46 4.59 -26.10
N ALA A 73 -8.18 4.82 -26.40
CA ALA A 73 -7.61 4.59 -27.72
C ALA A 73 -6.19 4.00 -27.62
N TYR A 74 -5.97 2.86 -28.28
CA TYR A 74 -4.70 2.14 -28.28
C TYR A 74 -4.12 2.09 -29.68
N LEU A 75 -2.91 2.62 -29.82
CA LEU A 75 -2.14 2.58 -31.05
C LEU A 75 -1.28 1.33 -31.08
N PHE A 76 -1.41 0.55 -32.15
CA PHE A 76 -0.56 -0.59 -32.47
C PHE A 76 0.24 -0.29 -33.72
N TRP A 77 1.52 -0.65 -33.72
CA TRP A 77 2.32 -0.68 -34.95
C TRP A 77 3.24 -1.89 -34.94
N ALA A 78 3.50 -2.43 -36.12
CA ALA A 78 4.23 -3.68 -36.27
C ALA A 78 5.06 -3.67 -37.55
N GLY A 79 6.02 -4.59 -37.63
CA GLY A 79 6.78 -4.78 -38.85
C GLY A 79 7.87 -5.85 -38.75
N SER A 80 8.60 -5.99 -39.85
CA SER A 80 9.76 -6.89 -39.95
C SER A 80 10.93 -6.40 -39.10
N GLY A 81 11.51 -7.30 -38.28
CA GLY A 81 12.64 -6.99 -37.41
C GLY A 81 12.37 -7.15 -35.92
N MET A 82 13.28 -6.61 -35.11
CA MET A 82 13.25 -6.70 -33.64
C MET A 82 12.51 -5.55 -32.95
N GLY A 83 12.05 -4.54 -33.69
CA GLY A 83 11.44 -3.35 -33.10
C GLY A 83 11.93 -2.03 -33.69
N ASP A 84 10.98 -1.18 -34.05
CA ASP A 84 11.13 0.27 -34.04
C ASP A 84 10.17 0.80 -32.97
N GLU A 85 10.70 1.22 -31.83
CA GLU A 85 9.90 1.55 -30.64
C GLU A 85 9.35 2.98 -30.68
N THR A 86 9.65 3.76 -31.73
CA THR A 86 9.24 5.16 -31.83
C THR A 86 8.67 5.46 -33.20
N ILE A 87 7.46 6.03 -33.24
CA ILE A 87 6.80 6.46 -34.46
C ILE A 87 6.31 7.89 -34.32
N THR A 88 5.82 8.49 -35.41
CA THR A 88 5.13 9.78 -35.38
C THR A 88 3.70 9.62 -35.91
N LEU A 89 2.72 10.17 -35.20
CA LEU A 89 1.30 10.22 -35.60
C LEU A 89 0.82 11.68 -35.55
N ASN A 90 0.32 12.22 -36.67
CA ASN A 90 -0.03 13.65 -36.86
C ASN A 90 0.99 14.65 -36.27
N ASN A 91 2.28 14.41 -36.48
CA ASN A 91 3.41 15.23 -35.99
C ASN A 91 3.67 15.14 -34.46
N GLN A 92 3.07 14.19 -33.76
CA GLN A 92 3.43 13.86 -32.38
C GLN A 92 4.16 12.51 -32.34
N ASP A 93 5.28 12.46 -31.63
CA ASP A 93 6.03 11.23 -31.45
C ASP A 93 5.42 10.40 -30.32
N PHE A 94 5.33 9.09 -30.55
CA PHE A 94 4.90 8.10 -29.57
C PHE A 94 5.98 7.04 -29.40
N THR A 95 6.19 6.63 -28.16
CA THR A 95 7.11 5.55 -27.79
C THR A 95 6.29 4.36 -27.30
N SER A 96 6.72 3.15 -27.67
CA SER A 96 6.13 1.89 -27.23
C SER A 96 6.12 1.77 -25.71
N GLU A 97 4.97 1.42 -25.14
CA GLU A 97 4.84 1.02 -23.74
C GLU A 97 5.18 -0.46 -23.55
N GLN A 98 4.86 -1.29 -24.55
CA GLN A 98 5.17 -2.71 -24.59
C GLN A 98 5.53 -3.14 -26.02
N THR A 99 6.63 -3.87 -26.16
CA THR A 99 7.13 -4.40 -27.43
C THR A 99 7.12 -5.92 -27.42
N PHE A 100 6.36 -6.50 -28.34
CA PHE A 100 6.22 -7.92 -28.57
C PHE A 100 7.12 -8.37 -29.72
N ASN A 101 7.64 -9.59 -29.63
CA ASN A 101 8.47 -10.18 -30.68
C ASN A 101 8.07 -11.64 -30.95
N VAL A 102 8.01 -12.02 -32.22
CA VAL A 102 7.88 -13.41 -32.67
C VAL A 102 8.96 -13.74 -33.69
N PHE A 103 9.23 -15.03 -33.85
CA PHE A 103 10.31 -15.52 -34.70
C PHE A 103 9.78 -16.58 -35.66
N TYR A 104 9.83 -16.29 -36.96
CA TYR A 104 9.59 -17.30 -37.98
C TYR A 104 10.86 -18.12 -38.22
N ASN A 105 10.88 -19.34 -37.69
CA ASN A 105 12.03 -20.25 -37.76
C ASN A 105 11.94 -21.17 -38.99
N GLU A 106 12.43 -20.70 -40.13
CA GLU A 106 12.44 -21.48 -41.37
C GLU A 106 13.33 -22.73 -41.31
N SER A 107 14.36 -22.68 -40.49
CA SER A 107 15.29 -23.78 -40.23
C SER A 107 15.97 -23.60 -38.88
N PRO A 108 16.70 -24.60 -38.36
CA PRO A 108 17.47 -24.45 -37.11
C PRO A 108 18.51 -23.31 -37.11
N THR A 109 18.82 -22.75 -38.29
CA THR A 109 19.85 -21.70 -38.47
C THR A 109 19.32 -20.43 -39.15
N SER A 110 18.03 -20.36 -39.50
CA SER A 110 17.39 -19.20 -40.13
C SER A 110 16.14 -18.84 -39.35
N SER A 111 16.11 -17.60 -38.85
CA SER A 111 15.01 -17.07 -38.06
C SER A 111 14.77 -15.62 -38.47
N LEU A 112 13.53 -15.28 -38.77
CA LEU A 112 13.10 -13.92 -39.12
C LEU A 112 12.29 -13.36 -37.95
N PRO A 113 12.80 -12.35 -37.21
CA PRO A 113 12.03 -11.67 -36.19
C PRO A 113 10.97 -10.74 -36.77
N TYR A 114 9.85 -10.63 -36.08
CA TYR A 114 8.81 -9.63 -36.29
C TYR A 114 8.43 -9.01 -34.95
N PHE A 115 8.05 -7.75 -34.98
CA PHE A 115 7.67 -7.04 -33.77
C PHE A 115 6.29 -6.43 -33.87
N SER A 116 5.72 -6.15 -32.71
CA SER A 116 4.57 -5.26 -32.53
C SER A 116 4.81 -4.40 -31.29
N CYS A 117 4.30 -3.18 -31.33
CA CYS A 117 4.36 -2.23 -30.24
C CYS A 117 2.95 -1.71 -29.95
N VAL A 118 2.71 -1.31 -28.71
CA VAL A 118 1.46 -0.68 -28.26
C VAL A 118 1.74 0.58 -27.46
N ALA A 119 0.89 1.60 -27.59
CA ALA A 119 0.85 2.78 -26.73
C ALA A 119 -0.59 3.23 -26.47
N ASP A 120 -0.86 3.73 -25.26
CA ASP A 120 -2.12 4.42 -24.95
C ASP A 120 -2.05 5.84 -25.51
N ILE A 121 -2.93 6.14 -26.46
CA ILE A 121 -3.04 7.44 -27.12
C ILE A 121 -4.39 8.12 -26.86
N THR A 122 -5.10 7.70 -25.80
CA THR A 122 -6.46 8.16 -25.47
C THR A 122 -6.54 9.68 -25.41
N SER A 123 -5.64 10.33 -24.66
CA SER A 123 -5.63 11.78 -24.53
C SER A 123 -5.37 12.49 -25.86
N PHE A 124 -4.58 11.89 -26.74
CA PHE A 124 -4.27 12.44 -28.05
C PHE A 124 -5.48 12.36 -28.99
N VAL A 125 -6.13 11.19 -29.08
CA VAL A 125 -7.33 10.99 -29.90
C VAL A 125 -8.49 11.85 -29.41
N LEU A 126 -8.66 12.02 -28.10
CA LEU A 126 -9.64 12.96 -27.53
C LEU A 126 -9.39 14.41 -27.95
N SER A 127 -8.11 14.80 -28.10
CA SER A 127 -7.74 16.16 -28.49
C SER A 127 -7.85 16.42 -29.99
N GLU A 128 -7.49 15.44 -30.83
CA GLU A 128 -7.55 15.52 -32.29
C GLU A 128 -8.97 15.30 -32.83
N GLY A 129 -9.71 14.35 -32.26
CA GLY A 129 -11.07 13.98 -32.66
C GLY A 129 -11.13 13.28 -34.01
N ASN A 130 -12.26 13.47 -34.72
CA ASN A 130 -12.44 12.97 -36.09
C ASN A 130 -11.56 13.74 -37.07
N THR A 131 -10.54 13.07 -37.60
CA THR A 131 -9.58 13.63 -38.55
C THR A 131 -8.91 12.50 -39.35
N ASN A 132 -8.04 12.88 -40.28
CA ASN A 132 -7.12 11.96 -40.93
C ASN A 132 -5.90 11.74 -40.02
N TYR A 133 -5.68 10.49 -39.60
CA TYR A 133 -4.52 10.09 -38.81
C TYR A 133 -3.43 9.58 -39.76
N THR A 134 -2.28 10.25 -39.78
CA THR A 134 -1.12 9.91 -40.62
C THR A 134 0.03 9.44 -39.75
N LEU A 135 0.44 8.19 -39.94
CA LEU A 135 1.63 7.62 -39.33
C LEU A 135 2.84 7.80 -40.24
N SER A 136 3.97 8.16 -39.65
CA SER A 136 5.28 8.26 -40.29
C SER A 136 6.40 7.81 -39.33
N ASN A 137 7.63 7.77 -39.84
CA ASN A 137 8.85 7.44 -39.09
C ASN A 137 8.91 6.00 -38.51
N LEU A 138 8.01 5.11 -38.91
CA LEU A 138 8.18 3.66 -38.74
C LEU A 138 9.18 3.14 -39.78
N ASP A 139 10.42 2.84 -39.37
CA ASP A 139 11.52 2.49 -40.27
C ASP A 139 12.08 1.08 -40.04
N VAL A 140 11.63 0.15 -40.88
CA VAL A 140 12.18 -1.23 -40.94
C VAL A 140 13.26 -1.40 -42.01
N SER A 141 13.69 -0.34 -42.69
CA SER A 141 14.62 -0.43 -43.83
C SER A 141 16.00 -0.98 -43.42
N ASN A 142 16.44 -0.70 -42.19
CA ASN A 142 17.68 -1.23 -41.63
C ASN A 142 17.68 -2.75 -41.45
N VAL A 143 16.49 -3.36 -41.41
CA VAL A 143 16.30 -4.81 -41.34
C VAL A 143 16.15 -5.40 -42.73
N LEU A 144 15.32 -4.80 -43.57
CA LEU A 144 15.01 -5.30 -44.92
C LEU A 144 16.19 -5.17 -45.89
N THR A 145 17.00 -4.11 -45.77
CA THR A 145 18.14 -3.87 -46.68
C THR A 145 19.24 -4.94 -46.58
N PRO A 146 19.74 -5.30 -45.39
CA PRO A 146 20.76 -6.36 -45.28
C PRO A 146 20.18 -7.78 -45.35
N ASN A 147 18.89 -7.98 -45.06
CA ASN A 147 18.26 -9.30 -45.04
C ASN A 147 17.22 -9.44 -46.15
N THR A 148 17.67 -9.90 -47.33
CA THR A 148 16.80 -10.11 -48.49
C THR A 148 15.81 -11.26 -48.32
N THR A 149 15.88 -12.03 -47.22
CA THR A 149 15.03 -13.20 -46.98
C THR A 149 13.57 -12.82 -46.78
N TYR A 150 13.28 -11.73 -46.06
CA TYR A 150 11.90 -11.24 -45.91
C TYR A 150 11.24 -11.03 -47.27
N CYS A 151 11.92 -10.32 -48.18
CA CYS A 151 11.40 -10.01 -49.51
C CYS A 151 11.47 -11.22 -50.47
N GLY A 152 12.39 -12.14 -50.24
CA GLY A 152 12.46 -13.41 -50.97
C GLY A 152 11.29 -14.35 -50.62
N ASN A 153 10.86 -14.32 -49.36
CA ASN A 153 9.75 -15.11 -48.84
C ASN A 153 8.39 -14.45 -49.03
N ARG A 154 8.36 -13.16 -49.41
CA ARG A 154 7.14 -12.34 -49.46
C ARG A 154 6.52 -12.20 -48.08
N THR A 155 7.36 -11.86 -47.10
CA THR A 155 6.99 -11.68 -45.70
C THR A 155 7.56 -10.38 -45.16
N ASN A 156 7.67 -9.36 -46.01
CA ASN A 156 8.08 -8.01 -45.63
C ASN A 156 6.84 -7.13 -45.41
N PHE A 157 6.70 -6.57 -44.22
CA PHE A 157 5.63 -5.64 -43.90
C PHE A 157 6.01 -4.60 -42.84
N ALA A 158 5.21 -3.54 -42.80
CA ALA A 158 5.03 -2.67 -41.66
C ALA A 158 3.65 -2.01 -41.73
N GLY A 159 3.03 -1.74 -40.60
CA GLY A 159 1.69 -1.17 -40.55
C GLY A 159 1.29 -0.72 -39.16
N TRP A 160 0.09 -0.15 -39.06
CA TRP A 160 -0.43 0.38 -37.81
C TRP A 160 -1.96 0.35 -37.75
N SER A 161 -2.49 0.33 -36.53
CA SER A 161 -3.92 0.51 -36.26
C SER A 161 -4.15 1.25 -34.95
N ILE A 162 -5.32 1.85 -34.81
CA ILE A 162 -5.83 2.40 -33.57
C ILE A 162 -7.14 1.69 -33.28
N TYR A 163 -7.24 1.03 -32.13
CA TYR A 163 -8.51 0.62 -31.57
C TYR A 163 -9.06 1.75 -30.71
N ILE A 164 -10.31 2.15 -30.94
CA ILE A 164 -11.01 3.20 -30.20
C ILE A 164 -12.20 2.56 -29.50
N ILE A 165 -12.15 2.51 -28.18
CA ILE A 165 -13.25 2.05 -27.33
C ILE A 165 -14.09 3.27 -26.96
N TYR A 166 -15.40 3.15 -27.13
CA TYR A 166 -16.34 4.22 -26.87
C TYR A 166 -17.55 3.76 -26.06
N ARG A 167 -18.17 4.69 -25.36
CA ARG A 167 -19.45 4.54 -24.67
C ARG A 167 -20.58 5.13 -25.50
N ASN A 168 -21.73 4.45 -25.52
CA ASN A 168 -22.96 5.02 -26.07
C ASN A 168 -24.16 4.48 -25.29
N ASP A 169 -25.03 5.38 -24.81
CA ASP A 169 -26.17 5.03 -23.96
C ASP A 169 -27.20 4.11 -24.64
N ASN A 170 -27.17 4.00 -25.96
CA ASN A 170 -28.06 3.11 -26.72
C ASN A 170 -27.50 1.68 -26.87
N LEU A 171 -26.25 1.42 -26.48
CA LEU A 171 -25.68 0.08 -26.52
C LEU A 171 -26.21 -0.78 -25.36
N PRO A 172 -26.32 -2.10 -25.55
CA PRO A 172 -26.53 -3.01 -24.44
C PRO A 172 -25.34 -2.99 -23.46
N LEU A 173 -25.51 -3.60 -22.28
CA LEU A 173 -24.41 -3.79 -21.34
C LEU A 173 -23.48 -4.87 -21.87
N ASN A 174 -22.30 -4.44 -22.29
CA ASN A 174 -21.29 -5.27 -22.89
C ASN A 174 -20.05 -5.33 -22.01
N GLN A 175 -19.36 -6.45 -22.14
CA GLN A 175 -17.97 -6.58 -21.77
C GLN A 175 -17.15 -6.49 -23.05
N VAL A 176 -16.29 -5.45 -23.14
CA VAL A 176 -15.33 -5.28 -24.22
C VAL A 176 -13.96 -5.70 -23.69
N ASN A 177 -13.43 -6.83 -24.17
CA ASN A 177 -12.11 -7.33 -23.79
C ASN A 177 -11.14 -7.20 -24.95
N LEU A 178 -10.06 -6.45 -24.74
CA LEU A 178 -8.93 -6.35 -25.66
C LEU A 178 -7.80 -7.24 -25.14
N PHE A 179 -7.37 -8.19 -25.96
CA PHE A 179 -6.25 -9.07 -25.73
C PHE A 179 -5.11 -8.69 -26.65
N VAL A 180 -3.89 -8.58 -26.11
CA VAL A 180 -2.70 -8.16 -26.86
C VAL A 180 -1.62 -9.19 -26.68
N GLY A 181 -0.84 -9.40 -27.73
CA GLY A 181 0.41 -10.14 -27.71
C GLY A 181 1.02 -10.14 -29.11
N LEU A 182 1.78 -11.17 -29.42
CA LEU A 182 2.19 -11.44 -30.80
C LEU A 182 2.44 -12.94 -30.94
N ASP A 183 1.67 -13.58 -31.80
CA ASP A 183 1.81 -15.01 -32.07
C ASP A 183 1.76 -15.29 -33.58
N ILE A 184 2.25 -16.45 -33.98
CA ILE A 184 2.49 -16.75 -35.39
C ILE A 184 2.03 -18.16 -35.75
N ILE A 185 1.21 -18.27 -36.79
CA ILE A 185 0.94 -19.53 -37.50
C ILE A 185 1.59 -19.50 -38.87
N ASN A 186 2.05 -20.66 -39.30
CA ASN A 186 2.78 -20.82 -40.55
C ASN A 186 2.81 -22.28 -40.98
N ARG A 187 3.51 -22.57 -42.08
CA ARG A 187 3.65 -23.94 -42.60
C ARG A 187 4.19 -25.00 -41.62
N PHE A 188 4.90 -24.60 -40.55
CA PHE A 188 5.44 -25.51 -39.53
C PHE A 188 4.57 -25.56 -38.27
N VAL A 189 3.77 -24.51 -38.03
CA VAL A 189 2.81 -24.40 -36.93
C VAL A 189 1.46 -23.99 -37.57
N PRO A 190 0.74 -24.96 -38.17
CA PRO A 190 -0.40 -24.66 -39.03
C PRO A 190 -1.68 -24.28 -38.27
N GLU A 191 -1.69 -24.42 -36.94
CA GLU A 191 -2.84 -24.08 -36.12
C GLU A 191 -2.42 -23.41 -34.82
N LYS A 192 -3.26 -22.51 -34.33
CA LYS A 192 -3.17 -21.91 -33.00
C LYS A 192 -4.55 -21.89 -32.37
N GLU A 193 -4.60 -22.24 -31.10
CA GLU A 193 -5.80 -22.17 -30.27
C GLU A 193 -5.57 -21.17 -29.14
N ILE A 194 -6.57 -20.35 -28.87
CA ILE A 194 -6.60 -19.32 -27.83
C ILE A 194 -7.91 -19.49 -27.08
N ILE A 195 -7.84 -19.53 -25.75
CA ILE A 195 -9.02 -19.68 -24.90
C ILE A 195 -9.30 -18.32 -24.26
N ILE A 196 -10.55 -17.88 -24.36
CA ILE A 196 -11.09 -16.73 -23.63
C ILE A 196 -11.91 -17.29 -22.47
N ASP A 197 -11.53 -16.94 -21.25
CA ASP A 197 -12.16 -17.39 -20.01
C ASP A 197 -13.04 -16.28 -19.40
N ASN A 198 -13.67 -16.54 -18.25
CA ASN A 198 -14.48 -15.59 -17.46
C ASN A 198 -15.63 -14.96 -18.24
N LEU A 199 -16.27 -15.75 -19.11
CA LEU A 199 -17.49 -15.34 -19.77
C LEU A 199 -18.70 -15.60 -18.86
N ASN A 200 -19.76 -14.79 -19.01
CA ASN A 200 -21.10 -15.11 -18.51
C ASN A 200 -22.12 -14.57 -19.50
N VAL A 201 -22.22 -15.25 -20.63
CA VAL A 201 -23.02 -14.78 -21.76
C VAL A 201 -24.49 -14.88 -21.37
N LEU A 202 -25.19 -13.76 -21.27
CA LEU A 202 -26.64 -13.75 -20.95
C LEU A 202 -27.51 -13.60 -22.18
N ASP A 203 -26.99 -12.89 -23.17
CA ASP A 203 -27.51 -12.81 -24.51
C ASP A 203 -26.32 -12.91 -25.47
N ASN A 204 -26.55 -13.43 -26.67
CA ASN A 204 -25.56 -13.44 -27.72
C ASN A 204 -25.85 -12.39 -28.79
N GLN A 205 -26.96 -11.65 -28.69
CA GLN A 205 -27.30 -10.58 -29.61
C GLN A 205 -26.16 -9.57 -29.82
N ASP A 206 -25.82 -9.31 -31.09
CA ASP A 206 -24.77 -8.39 -31.52
C ASP A 206 -23.36 -8.73 -30.99
N ALA A 207 -23.15 -9.94 -30.45
CA ALA A 207 -21.84 -10.40 -30.03
C ALA A 207 -20.89 -10.43 -31.24
N LYS A 208 -19.68 -9.92 -31.05
CA LYS A 208 -18.68 -9.84 -32.12
C LYS A 208 -17.26 -10.00 -31.63
N ILE A 209 -16.39 -10.37 -32.56
CA ILE A 209 -14.97 -10.49 -32.35
C ILE A 209 -14.21 -9.77 -33.47
N GLY A 210 -13.16 -9.05 -33.10
CA GLY A 210 -12.27 -8.40 -34.03
C GLY A 210 -10.84 -8.89 -33.90
N PHE A 211 -10.09 -8.75 -34.99
CA PHE A 211 -8.70 -9.19 -35.07
C PHE A 211 -7.84 -8.13 -35.76
N LEU A 212 -6.62 -7.97 -35.23
CA LEU A 212 -5.50 -7.39 -35.97
C LEU A 212 -4.51 -8.51 -36.28
N ALA A 213 -4.36 -8.83 -37.56
CA ALA A 213 -3.37 -9.77 -38.05
C ALA A 213 -2.48 -9.12 -39.12
N TRP A 214 -1.25 -9.64 -39.23
CA TRP A 214 -0.25 -9.19 -40.19
C TRP A 214 0.22 -10.34 -41.06
N GLU A 215 0.74 -10.00 -42.24
CA GLU A 215 1.25 -10.93 -43.26
C GLU A 215 0.23 -11.91 -43.86
N GLY A 216 -1.07 -11.74 -43.57
CA GLY A 216 -2.15 -12.38 -44.33
C GLY A 216 -2.27 -11.83 -45.75
N ASP A 217 -2.46 -12.71 -46.73
CA ASP A 217 -2.67 -12.33 -48.13
C ASP A 217 -3.84 -13.05 -48.81
N ASN A 218 -4.39 -12.42 -49.85
CA ASN A 218 -5.56 -12.97 -50.54
C ASN A 218 -5.21 -14.14 -51.49
N ALA A 219 -3.95 -14.27 -51.91
CA ALA A 219 -3.52 -15.20 -52.96
C ALA A 219 -3.10 -16.59 -52.46
N LEU A 220 -2.76 -16.75 -51.19
CA LEU A 220 -2.16 -17.94 -50.56
C LEU A 220 -3.10 -18.64 -49.56
N ASN A 221 -4.41 -18.49 -49.72
CA ASN A 221 -5.47 -18.88 -48.79
C ASN A 221 -5.70 -20.40 -48.50
N PHE A 222 -4.66 -21.23 -48.58
CA PHE A 222 -4.79 -22.68 -48.45
C PHE A 222 -5.01 -23.08 -46.99
N GLY A 223 -6.18 -23.63 -46.68
CA GLY A 223 -6.49 -24.13 -45.33
C GLY A 223 -6.60 -23.02 -44.29
N GLU A 224 -6.84 -21.79 -44.75
CA GLU A 224 -7.02 -20.63 -43.88
C GLU A 224 -8.43 -20.57 -43.36
N SER A 225 -8.56 -20.59 -42.04
CA SER A 225 -9.84 -20.38 -41.40
C SER A 225 -9.64 -19.81 -40.03
N LEU A 226 -10.68 -19.10 -39.60
CA LEU A 226 -10.83 -18.58 -38.26
C LEU A 226 -12.09 -19.20 -37.69
N LEU A 227 -12.01 -19.75 -36.48
CA LEU A 227 -13.11 -20.43 -35.83
C LEU A 227 -13.32 -19.90 -34.42
N ILE A 228 -14.58 -19.90 -33.98
CA ILE A 228 -14.95 -19.77 -32.57
C ILE A 228 -15.84 -20.93 -32.15
N ASN A 229 -15.49 -21.60 -31.06
CA ASN A 229 -16.16 -22.82 -30.58
C ASN A 229 -16.36 -23.85 -31.71
N ASP A 230 -15.29 -24.09 -32.49
CA ASP A 230 -15.26 -24.95 -33.69
C ASP A 230 -16.17 -24.54 -34.86
N ASN A 231 -16.79 -23.36 -34.81
CA ASN A 231 -17.57 -22.82 -35.91
C ASN A 231 -16.74 -21.85 -36.75
N ILE A 232 -16.70 -22.06 -38.06
CA ILE A 232 -15.96 -21.20 -39.00
C ILE A 232 -16.65 -19.82 -39.11
N LEU A 233 -15.85 -18.77 -38.94
CA LEU A 233 -16.26 -17.38 -39.11
C LEU A 233 -16.05 -16.92 -40.55
N SER A 234 -16.94 -16.05 -41.03
CA SER A 234 -16.85 -15.41 -42.35
C SER A 234 -17.75 -14.17 -42.42
N ASN A 235 -17.39 -13.18 -43.25
CA ASN A 235 -18.20 -11.98 -43.48
C ASN A 235 -18.15 -11.52 -44.98
N PRO A 236 -18.58 -12.38 -45.92
CA PRO A 236 -18.51 -12.06 -47.35
C PRO A 236 -19.25 -10.75 -47.69
N PRO A 237 -18.74 -9.94 -48.65
CA PRO A 237 -17.74 -10.32 -49.64
C PRO A 237 -16.27 -10.09 -49.22
N LEU A 238 -16.00 -9.55 -48.02
CA LEU A 238 -14.62 -9.28 -47.58
C LEU A 238 -13.93 -10.58 -47.18
N ASN A 239 -14.38 -11.23 -46.09
CA ASN A 239 -13.74 -12.46 -45.61
C ASN A 239 -14.58 -13.68 -45.95
N ASN A 240 -14.09 -14.49 -46.89
CA ASN A 240 -14.65 -15.80 -47.18
C ASN A 240 -14.20 -16.80 -46.11
N SER A 241 -14.98 -17.87 -45.91
CA SER A 241 -14.74 -18.88 -44.88
C SER A 241 -13.41 -19.62 -44.99
N ASP A 242 -12.79 -19.61 -46.17
CA ASP A 242 -11.51 -20.23 -46.51
C ASP A 242 -10.41 -19.20 -46.80
N ASN A 243 -10.62 -17.94 -46.42
CA ASN A 243 -9.66 -16.84 -46.65
C ASN A 243 -9.92 -15.69 -45.68
N ALA A 244 -9.67 -15.94 -44.39
CA ALA A 244 -9.94 -14.99 -43.31
C ALA A 244 -8.82 -13.96 -43.08
N PHE A 245 -7.65 -14.14 -43.72
CA PHE A 245 -6.46 -13.29 -43.57
C PHE A 245 -6.00 -12.82 -44.95
N ASN A 246 -6.70 -11.84 -45.52
CA ASN A 246 -6.68 -11.54 -46.95
C ASN A 246 -6.38 -10.06 -47.26
N GLY A 247 -5.96 -9.29 -46.28
CA GLY A 247 -5.67 -7.86 -46.41
C GLY A 247 -6.92 -6.99 -46.47
N THR A 248 -7.94 -7.30 -45.65
CA THR A 248 -9.19 -6.52 -45.59
C THR A 248 -9.35 -5.69 -44.32
N ASN A 249 -10.29 -4.75 -44.41
CA ASN A 249 -10.67 -3.88 -43.31
C ASN A 249 -12.20 -3.77 -43.27
N THR A 250 -12.80 -4.47 -42.30
CA THR A 250 -14.25 -4.48 -42.12
C THR A 250 -14.81 -3.08 -41.79
N PHE A 251 -14.09 -2.25 -41.02
CA PHE A 251 -14.56 -0.92 -40.59
C PHE A 251 -14.68 0.08 -41.74
N SER A 252 -13.78 -0.01 -42.72
CA SER A 252 -13.79 0.85 -43.92
C SER A 252 -14.38 0.16 -45.15
N ASN A 253 -14.78 -1.11 -45.03
CA ASN A 253 -15.22 -1.97 -46.12
C ASN A 253 -14.22 -1.98 -47.30
N SER A 254 -12.94 -2.17 -46.98
CA SER A 254 -11.82 -2.14 -47.92
C SER A 254 -11.16 -3.50 -48.06
N ASN A 255 -10.65 -3.79 -49.25
CA ASN A 255 -9.82 -4.97 -49.56
C ASN A 255 -8.43 -4.58 -50.09
N THR A 256 -7.98 -3.37 -49.73
CA THR A 256 -6.66 -2.84 -50.11
C THR A 256 -5.81 -2.56 -48.87
N LEU A 257 -5.96 -3.38 -47.82
CA LEU A 257 -5.17 -3.29 -46.59
C LEU A 257 -4.03 -4.32 -46.67
N PHE A 258 -3.09 -4.13 -47.59
CA PHE A 258 -2.11 -5.17 -47.95
C PHE A 258 -1.28 -5.67 -46.76
N ASN A 259 -1.23 -7.00 -46.58
CA ASN A 259 -0.51 -7.69 -45.51
C ASN A 259 -0.98 -7.33 -44.09
N MET A 260 -2.23 -6.86 -43.96
CA MET A 260 -2.84 -6.48 -42.68
C MET A 260 -4.36 -6.73 -42.73
N ASP A 261 -4.87 -7.47 -41.75
CA ASP A 261 -6.30 -7.68 -41.56
C ASP A 261 -6.77 -6.89 -40.35
N LEU A 262 -7.82 -6.10 -40.53
CA LEU A 262 -8.48 -5.33 -39.48
C LEU A 262 -9.98 -5.58 -39.56
N ASP A 263 -10.36 -6.77 -39.12
CA ASP A 263 -11.67 -7.34 -39.42
C ASP A 263 -12.49 -7.66 -38.18
N VAL A 264 -13.80 -7.69 -38.38
CA VAL A 264 -14.79 -7.98 -37.35
C VAL A 264 -15.77 -9.02 -37.87
N TYR A 265 -16.04 -10.00 -37.03
CA TYR A 265 -16.94 -11.10 -37.29
C TYR A 265 -18.06 -11.10 -36.25
N ASP A 266 -19.27 -11.31 -36.73
CA ASP A 266 -20.43 -11.66 -35.89
C ASP A 266 -20.21 -13.06 -35.30
N ILE A 267 -20.42 -13.20 -33.99
CA ILE A 267 -20.31 -14.47 -33.25
C ILE A 267 -21.59 -14.77 -32.47
N GLU A 268 -22.68 -14.04 -32.70
CA GLU A 268 -23.97 -14.23 -32.03
C GLU A 268 -24.37 -15.71 -32.08
N ASN A 269 -24.25 -16.35 -33.24
CA ASN A 269 -24.65 -17.74 -33.42
C ASN A 269 -23.57 -18.78 -33.07
N ASN A 270 -22.44 -18.34 -32.53
CA ASN A 270 -21.28 -19.19 -32.23
C ASN A 270 -20.89 -19.20 -30.75
N ILE A 271 -21.61 -18.42 -29.94
CA ILE A 271 -21.56 -18.40 -28.48
C ILE A 271 -22.98 -18.63 -27.95
N ASN A 272 -23.10 -19.38 -26.86
CA ASN A 272 -24.37 -19.69 -26.22
C ASN A 272 -24.50 -18.96 -24.88
N VAL A 273 -25.75 -18.67 -24.52
CA VAL A 273 -26.10 -18.19 -23.18
C VAL A 273 -25.64 -19.22 -22.13
N GLY A 274 -24.90 -18.76 -21.13
CA GLY A 274 -24.28 -19.56 -20.08
C GLY A 274 -22.88 -20.09 -20.40
N ASP A 275 -22.32 -19.79 -21.58
CA ASP A 275 -20.91 -20.11 -21.85
C ASP A 275 -20.01 -19.33 -20.88
N THR A 276 -19.09 -20.06 -20.23
CA THR A 276 -18.08 -19.50 -19.30
C THR A 276 -16.71 -19.30 -19.93
N GLN A 277 -16.53 -19.82 -21.15
CA GLN A 277 -15.33 -19.69 -21.96
C GLN A 277 -15.68 -19.81 -23.45
N ALA A 278 -14.83 -19.28 -24.32
CA ALA A 278 -14.89 -19.46 -25.77
C ALA A 278 -13.50 -19.82 -26.33
N THR A 279 -13.46 -20.71 -27.31
CA THR A 279 -12.21 -21.13 -27.94
C THR A 279 -12.09 -20.50 -29.32
N ILE A 280 -11.02 -19.76 -29.57
CA ILE A 280 -10.67 -19.21 -30.87
C ILE A 280 -9.59 -20.09 -31.50
N LYS A 281 -9.79 -20.46 -32.75
CA LYS A 281 -8.84 -21.27 -33.49
C LYS A 281 -8.50 -20.63 -34.84
N LEU A 282 -7.22 -20.51 -35.13
CA LEU A 282 -6.71 -20.06 -36.41
C LEU A 282 -6.05 -21.25 -37.10
N THR A 283 -6.25 -21.39 -38.41
CA THR A 283 -5.57 -22.41 -39.21
C THR A 283 -4.96 -21.80 -40.46
N THR A 284 -3.89 -22.42 -40.96
CA THR A 284 -3.32 -22.22 -42.28
C THR A 284 -2.67 -23.51 -42.75
N GLY A 285 -2.62 -23.75 -44.05
CA GLY A 285 -1.98 -24.91 -44.65
C GLY A 285 -2.93 -25.86 -45.37
N GLY A 286 -2.64 -26.12 -46.64
CA GLY A 286 -3.34 -27.09 -47.46
C GLY A 286 -2.49 -27.58 -48.63
N PHE A 287 -2.93 -28.65 -49.28
CA PHE A 287 -2.29 -29.14 -50.51
C PHE A 287 -2.94 -28.49 -51.73
N ASP A 288 -2.11 -27.94 -52.62
CA ASP A 288 -2.58 -27.47 -53.92
C ASP A 288 -2.93 -28.63 -54.87
N SER A 289 -3.47 -28.31 -56.05
CA SER A 289 -3.89 -29.31 -57.05
C SER A 289 -2.75 -30.22 -57.55
N ASN A 290 -1.49 -29.83 -57.32
CA ASN A 290 -0.31 -30.59 -57.70
C ASN A 290 0.28 -31.38 -56.52
N GLY A 291 -0.35 -31.32 -55.34
CA GLY A 291 0.10 -31.99 -54.13
C GLY A 291 1.23 -31.28 -53.40
N PHE A 292 1.50 -30.00 -53.69
CA PHE A 292 2.42 -29.20 -52.89
C PHE A 292 1.70 -28.59 -51.69
N TYR A 293 2.31 -28.73 -50.51
CA TYR A 293 1.81 -28.06 -49.32
C TYR A 293 2.11 -26.56 -49.38
N ARG A 294 1.08 -25.76 -49.22
CA ARG A 294 1.08 -24.29 -49.23
C ARG A 294 0.45 -23.82 -47.93
N ALA A 295 1.04 -22.82 -47.30
CA ALA A 295 0.50 -22.19 -46.11
C ALA A 295 1.02 -20.75 -46.10
N ASP A 296 0.22 -19.86 -45.55
CA ASP A 296 0.58 -18.48 -45.36
C ASP A 296 1.29 -18.26 -44.01
N LEU A 297 1.91 -17.09 -43.85
CA LEU A 297 2.48 -16.61 -42.60
C LEU A 297 1.51 -15.61 -41.97
N ILE A 298 0.78 -16.02 -40.94
CA ILE A 298 -0.15 -15.13 -40.26
C ILE A 298 0.41 -14.80 -38.88
N ILE A 299 0.58 -13.52 -38.61
CA ILE A 299 1.03 -13.00 -37.33
C ILE A 299 -0.15 -12.33 -36.63
N LEU A 300 -0.70 -12.98 -35.62
CA LEU A 300 -1.80 -12.46 -34.83
C LEU A 300 -1.25 -11.48 -33.78
N ASN A 301 -1.79 -10.27 -33.74
CA ASN A 301 -1.33 -9.24 -32.81
C ASN A 301 -2.31 -8.98 -31.67
N ASN A 302 -3.59 -8.84 -31.98
CA ASN A 302 -4.59 -8.63 -30.95
C ASN A 302 -5.95 -9.20 -31.37
N ILE A 303 -6.75 -9.42 -30.34
CA ILE A 303 -8.14 -9.87 -30.43
C ILE A 303 -8.95 -8.91 -29.57
N ILE A 304 -10.11 -8.50 -30.05
CA ILE A 304 -11.06 -7.76 -29.22
C ILE A 304 -12.43 -8.42 -29.31
N THR A 305 -13.09 -8.60 -28.17
CA THR A 305 -14.43 -9.19 -28.12
C THR A 305 -15.41 -8.19 -27.53
N VAL A 306 -16.66 -8.28 -27.98
CA VAL A 306 -17.80 -7.58 -27.40
C VAL A 306 -18.85 -8.64 -27.13
N LEU A 307 -19.11 -8.88 -25.84
CA LEU A 307 -20.04 -9.90 -25.39
C LEU A 307 -21.07 -9.26 -24.47
N ASN A 308 -22.35 -9.58 -24.67
CA ASN A 308 -23.37 -9.20 -23.73
C ASN A 308 -23.28 -10.12 -22.49
N SER A 309 -22.73 -9.56 -21.41
CA SER A 309 -22.46 -10.26 -20.16
C SER A 309 -23.01 -9.40 -19.03
N GLN A 310 -23.75 -9.97 -18.08
CA GLN A 310 -24.04 -9.31 -16.80
C GLN A 310 -23.38 -10.14 -15.70
N VAL A 311 -22.36 -9.57 -15.10
CA VAL A 311 -21.63 -10.15 -13.98
C VAL A 311 -21.29 -9.01 -13.02
N PRO A 312 -21.55 -9.16 -11.72
CA PRO A 312 -21.04 -8.23 -10.72
C PRO A 312 -19.51 -8.35 -10.59
N ASP A 313 -18.89 -7.40 -9.91
CA ASP A 313 -17.45 -7.43 -9.61
C ASP A 313 -17.25 -6.79 -8.23
N ALA A 314 -17.35 -7.61 -7.19
CA ALA A 314 -17.27 -7.18 -5.81
C ALA A 314 -15.82 -6.94 -5.41
N SER A 315 -15.57 -5.80 -4.79
CA SER A 315 -14.25 -5.48 -4.24
C SER A 315 -14.39 -4.85 -2.87
N VAL A 316 -13.35 -4.99 -2.05
CA VAL A 316 -13.28 -4.33 -0.74
C VAL A 316 -12.39 -3.11 -0.87
N GLU A 317 -12.93 -1.93 -0.58
CA GLU A 317 -12.20 -0.66 -0.63
C GLU A 317 -12.36 0.11 0.69
N ASN A 318 -11.56 1.17 0.86
CA ASN A 318 -11.64 2.11 1.99
C ASN A 318 -11.58 1.46 3.39
N LEU A 319 -10.86 0.33 3.53
CA LEU A 319 -10.65 -0.34 4.80
C LEU A 319 -9.92 0.57 5.81
N ASN A 320 -10.59 0.84 6.92
CA ASN A 320 -10.07 1.54 8.07
C ASN A 320 -10.30 0.69 9.33
N VAL A 321 -9.24 0.55 10.13
CA VAL A 321 -9.24 -0.25 11.36
C VAL A 321 -8.91 0.66 12.54
N ASP A 322 -9.80 0.67 13.53
CA ASP A 322 -9.60 1.35 14.81
C ASP A 322 -9.48 0.34 15.95
N VAL A 323 -8.51 0.60 16.85
CA VAL A 323 -8.16 -0.28 17.97
C VAL A 323 -8.02 0.52 19.26
N ALA A 324 -8.78 0.13 20.27
CA ALA A 324 -8.72 0.76 21.57
C ALA A 324 -7.65 0.13 22.48
N CYS A 325 -7.15 0.94 23.41
CA CYS A 325 -6.26 0.48 24.48
C CYS A 325 -6.86 -0.64 25.33
N ASN A 326 -6.06 -1.66 25.64
CA ASN A 326 -6.46 -2.76 26.53
C ASN A 326 -7.75 -3.49 26.07
N THR A 327 -7.97 -3.54 24.76
CA THR A 327 -9.04 -4.34 24.19
C THR A 327 -8.47 -5.28 23.13
N ARG A 328 -9.17 -6.39 22.89
CA ARG A 328 -8.99 -7.20 21.69
C ARG A 328 -10.09 -6.92 20.67
N GLU A 329 -10.77 -5.79 20.82
CA GLU A 329 -11.82 -5.35 19.91
C GLU A 329 -11.21 -4.53 18.77
N VAL A 330 -11.50 -4.93 17.54
CA VAL A 330 -11.20 -4.17 16.33
C VAL A 330 -12.49 -3.60 15.79
N SER A 331 -12.52 -2.29 15.52
CA SER A 331 -13.63 -1.63 14.83
C SER A 331 -13.24 -1.39 13.39
N LEU A 332 -14.05 -1.88 12.46
CA LEU A 332 -13.80 -1.87 11.03
C LEU A 332 -14.79 -0.94 10.35
N ILE A 333 -14.29 -0.11 9.44
CA ILE A 333 -15.09 0.61 8.45
C ILE A 333 -14.52 0.24 7.08
N TYR A 334 -15.37 -0.23 6.17
CA TYR A 334 -14.95 -0.64 4.83
C TYR A 334 -16.13 -0.51 3.85
N ASP A 335 -15.82 -0.37 2.57
CA ASP A 335 -16.81 -0.33 1.50
C ASP A 335 -16.74 -1.62 0.69
N ILE A 336 -17.91 -2.17 0.38
CA ILE A 336 -18.07 -3.17 -0.67
C ILE A 336 -18.47 -2.44 -1.95
N THR A 337 -17.66 -2.53 -2.99
CA THR A 337 -17.84 -1.79 -4.25
C THR A 337 -18.25 -2.73 -5.38
N ASN A 338 -18.96 -2.20 -6.37
CA ASN A 338 -19.35 -2.92 -7.59
C ASN A 338 -19.08 -2.07 -8.84
N PHE A 339 -17.86 -1.53 -8.94
CA PHE A 339 -17.55 -0.47 -9.90
C PHE A 339 -17.28 -0.94 -11.32
N ASN A 340 -16.54 -2.04 -11.50
CA ASN A 340 -16.16 -2.55 -12.81
C ASN A 340 -17.04 -3.73 -13.25
N SER A 341 -18.36 -3.55 -13.16
CA SER A 341 -19.35 -4.62 -13.32
C SER A 341 -20.34 -4.36 -14.45
N THR A 342 -21.06 -5.40 -14.85
CA THR A 342 -22.18 -5.32 -15.78
C THR A 342 -23.50 -5.83 -15.18
N GLU A 343 -23.49 -6.24 -13.92
CA GLU A 343 -24.68 -6.54 -13.11
C GLU A 343 -24.59 -5.90 -11.72
N ALA A 344 -25.74 -5.72 -11.07
CA ALA A 344 -25.77 -5.37 -9.67
C ALA A 344 -25.28 -6.55 -8.81
N LEU A 345 -24.41 -6.28 -7.83
CA LEU A 345 -24.04 -7.26 -6.82
C LEU A 345 -25.29 -7.63 -6.00
N PRO A 346 -25.61 -8.91 -5.82
CA PRO A 346 -26.77 -9.32 -5.03
C PRO A 346 -26.68 -8.84 -3.57
N ALA A 347 -27.85 -8.69 -2.94
CA ALA A 347 -27.90 -8.59 -1.48
C ALA A 347 -27.54 -9.93 -0.85
N GLN A 348 -27.06 -9.91 0.39
CA GLN A 348 -26.60 -11.09 1.14
C GLN A 348 -25.38 -11.79 0.51
N THR A 349 -24.57 -11.06 -0.27
CA THR A 349 -23.23 -11.53 -0.67
C THR A 349 -22.39 -11.63 0.59
N ALA A 350 -21.81 -12.80 0.85
CA ALA A 350 -21.12 -13.11 2.10
C ALA A 350 -19.84 -12.29 2.26
N ILE A 351 -19.49 -11.93 3.48
CA ILE A 351 -18.25 -11.20 3.80
C ILE A 351 -17.57 -11.95 4.95
N ALA A 352 -16.31 -12.33 4.77
CA ALA A 352 -15.53 -13.01 5.80
C ALA A 352 -14.39 -12.10 6.30
N ILE A 353 -14.19 -12.11 7.62
CA ILE A 353 -13.16 -11.31 8.28
C ILE A 353 -12.19 -12.26 8.97
N TYR A 354 -10.93 -12.19 8.57
CA TYR A 354 -9.85 -13.02 9.07
C TYR A 354 -8.81 -12.19 9.83
N ALA A 355 -8.23 -12.80 10.85
CA ALA A 355 -6.96 -12.38 11.44
C ALA A 355 -5.93 -13.47 11.16
N ASN A 356 -4.91 -13.13 10.38
CA ASN A 356 -4.05 -14.07 9.66
C ASN A 356 -4.90 -15.04 8.83
N SER A 357 -4.95 -16.32 9.20
CA SER A 357 -5.78 -17.33 8.56
C SER A 357 -6.98 -17.79 9.42
N THR A 358 -7.21 -17.14 10.56
CA THR A 358 -8.29 -17.50 11.49
C THR A 358 -9.50 -16.62 11.25
N LEU A 359 -10.65 -17.22 10.96
CA LEU A 359 -11.93 -16.51 10.83
C LEU A 359 -12.31 -15.92 12.19
N ILE A 360 -12.46 -14.59 12.25
CA ILE A 360 -12.87 -13.86 13.46
C ILE A 360 -14.28 -13.26 13.36
N GLY A 361 -14.82 -13.17 12.14
CA GLY A 361 -16.11 -12.54 11.90
C GLY A 361 -16.69 -12.89 10.53
N GLN A 362 -18.00 -12.76 10.42
CA GLN A 362 -18.72 -12.83 9.14
C GLN A 362 -19.82 -11.77 9.11
N SER A 363 -20.04 -11.24 7.92
CA SER A 363 -21.13 -10.34 7.60
C SER A 363 -21.67 -10.68 6.20
N GLN A 364 -22.52 -9.82 5.67
CA GLN A 364 -23.04 -9.91 4.31
C GLN A 364 -23.55 -8.54 3.86
N THR A 365 -23.57 -8.29 2.55
CA THR A 365 -24.22 -7.08 2.01
C THR A 365 -25.71 -7.05 2.40
N PHE A 366 -26.21 -5.87 2.76
CA PHE A 366 -27.60 -5.67 3.17
C PHE A 366 -28.51 -5.45 1.98
N ASN A 367 -28.04 -4.68 1.00
CA ASN A 367 -28.76 -4.35 -0.22
C ASN A 367 -28.03 -4.90 -1.44
N SER A 368 -28.74 -4.92 -2.56
CA SER A 368 -28.08 -5.10 -3.84
C SER A 368 -27.33 -3.80 -4.17
N ILE A 369 -26.09 -3.92 -4.64
CA ILE A 369 -25.22 -2.80 -4.98
C ILE A 369 -25.26 -2.65 -6.50
N ASN A 370 -25.83 -1.57 -7.03
CA ASN A 370 -25.90 -1.40 -8.48
C ASN A 370 -24.50 -1.23 -9.09
N ILE A 371 -24.44 -1.32 -10.43
CA ILE A 371 -23.23 -1.01 -11.19
C ILE A 371 -22.75 0.40 -10.85
N GLY A 372 -21.49 0.53 -10.45
CA GLY A 372 -20.89 1.82 -10.10
C GLY A 372 -21.20 2.31 -8.68
N ASP A 373 -21.97 1.56 -7.88
CA ASP A 373 -22.31 1.91 -6.50
C ASP A 373 -21.43 1.14 -5.48
N PHE A 374 -21.58 1.48 -4.21
CA PHE A 374 -20.95 0.82 -3.07
C PHE A 374 -21.88 0.77 -1.84
N GLU A 375 -21.56 -0.10 -0.88
CA GLU A 375 -22.22 -0.20 0.43
C GLU A 375 -21.16 -0.14 1.55
N THR A 376 -21.32 0.79 2.50
CA THR A 376 -20.41 0.95 3.63
C THR A 376 -20.82 0.09 4.82
N HIS A 377 -19.86 -0.64 5.37
CA HIS A 377 -19.99 -1.43 6.59
C HIS A 377 -19.28 -0.75 7.77
N GLN A 378 -19.86 -0.89 8.96
CA GLN A 378 -19.25 -0.48 10.22
C GLN A 378 -19.53 -1.54 11.29
N GLU A 379 -18.50 -2.27 11.69
CA GLU A 379 -18.62 -3.50 12.49
C GLU A 379 -17.50 -3.61 13.53
N THR A 380 -17.75 -4.33 14.62
CA THR A 380 -16.75 -4.55 15.67
C THR A 380 -16.60 -6.04 15.93
N TYR A 381 -15.36 -6.53 15.97
CA TYR A 381 -15.03 -7.94 16.19
C TYR A 381 -14.06 -8.11 17.35
N ILE A 382 -14.20 -9.20 18.10
CA ILE A 382 -13.27 -9.56 19.18
C ILE A 382 -12.26 -10.57 18.62
N VAL A 383 -10.98 -10.21 18.63
CA VAL A 383 -9.87 -11.05 18.19
C VAL A 383 -9.59 -12.11 19.26
N PRO A 384 -9.62 -13.43 18.94
CA PRO A 384 -9.33 -14.50 19.89
C PRO A 384 -7.93 -14.43 20.52
N ASP A 385 -7.78 -14.84 21.78
CA ASP A 385 -6.52 -14.79 22.54
C ASP A 385 -5.37 -15.62 21.93
N GLN A 386 -5.69 -16.58 21.05
CA GLN A 386 -4.69 -17.41 20.37
C GLN A 386 -3.94 -16.65 19.28
N ILE A 387 -4.50 -15.54 18.79
CA ILE A 387 -3.89 -14.70 17.75
C ILE A 387 -2.92 -13.73 18.44
N PRO A 388 -1.70 -13.53 17.92
CA PRO A 388 -0.76 -12.56 18.49
C PRO A 388 -1.34 -11.14 18.52
N LEU A 389 -0.67 -10.23 19.23
CA LEU A 389 -1.11 -8.83 19.28
C LEU A 389 -0.91 -8.13 17.93
N ASP A 390 0.09 -8.56 17.16
CA ASP A 390 0.32 -8.19 15.78
C ASP A 390 -0.22 -9.25 14.81
N PHE A 391 -1.05 -8.85 13.87
CA PHE A 391 -1.59 -9.76 12.85
C PHE A 391 -1.99 -9.01 11.58
N THR A 392 -2.12 -9.73 10.47
CA THR A 392 -2.73 -9.19 9.25
C THR A 392 -4.24 -9.42 9.32
N LEU A 393 -5.02 -8.34 9.28
CA LEU A 393 -6.47 -8.39 9.10
C LEU A 393 -6.75 -8.52 7.60
N THR A 394 -7.64 -9.42 7.22
CA THR A 394 -8.11 -9.57 5.83
C THR A 394 -9.62 -9.60 5.81
N ILE A 395 -10.22 -8.77 4.95
CA ILE A 395 -11.65 -8.82 4.63
C ILE A 395 -11.77 -9.38 3.22
N VAL A 396 -12.65 -10.35 3.04
CA VAL A 396 -12.95 -10.98 1.74
C VAL A 396 -14.45 -10.89 1.49
N VAL A 397 -14.85 -10.26 0.39
CA VAL A 397 -16.24 -10.27 -0.10
C VAL A 397 -16.46 -11.49 -1.00
N ASP A 398 -17.68 -11.99 -1.01
CA ASP A 398 -18.04 -13.30 -1.56
C ASP A 398 -17.21 -14.44 -0.97
N ASP A 399 -17.15 -14.49 0.37
CA ASP A 399 -16.54 -15.59 1.09
C ASP A 399 -17.48 -16.07 2.21
N ASP A 400 -17.86 -17.35 2.15
CA ASP A 400 -18.71 -18.02 3.13
C ASP A 400 -18.03 -18.33 4.48
N GLY A 401 -16.80 -17.84 4.68
CA GLY A 401 -15.97 -18.07 5.85
C GLY A 401 -15.07 -19.32 5.73
N ALA A 402 -15.25 -20.11 4.67
CA ALA A 402 -14.42 -21.27 4.35
C ALA A 402 -13.60 -21.07 3.05
N GLY A 403 -13.55 -19.85 2.51
CA GLY A 403 -12.84 -19.53 1.28
C GLY A 403 -13.62 -19.88 0.02
N ASN A 404 -14.95 -20.06 0.10
CA ASN A 404 -15.79 -20.33 -1.06
C ASN A 404 -16.66 -19.11 -1.38
N GLY A 405 -16.55 -18.64 -2.62
CA GLY A 405 -17.49 -17.69 -3.23
C GLY A 405 -18.69 -18.38 -3.87
N ASN A 406 -19.82 -17.67 -3.91
CA ASN A 406 -21.08 -18.14 -4.48
C ASN A 406 -21.65 -17.18 -5.53
N VAL A 407 -21.07 -16.00 -5.69
CA VAL A 407 -21.40 -15.04 -6.73
C VAL A 407 -20.37 -15.20 -7.82
N LEU A 408 -20.80 -15.42 -9.06
CA LEU A 408 -19.88 -15.39 -10.19
C LEU A 408 -19.50 -13.92 -10.42
N GLU A 409 -18.21 -13.64 -10.47
CA GLU A 409 -17.67 -12.30 -10.60
C GLU A 409 -16.79 -12.17 -11.85
N ILE A 410 -16.60 -10.93 -12.30
CA ILE A 410 -15.73 -10.64 -13.44
C ILE A 410 -14.29 -11.01 -13.12
N LEU A 411 -13.84 -10.64 -11.92
CA LEU A 411 -12.50 -10.92 -11.45
C LEU A 411 -12.52 -11.51 -10.04
N GLU A 412 -12.59 -12.83 -9.93
CA GLU A 412 -12.57 -13.62 -8.67
C GLU A 412 -11.33 -13.41 -7.75
N THR A 413 -10.43 -12.49 -8.09
CA THR A 413 -9.16 -12.27 -7.39
C THR A 413 -9.01 -10.87 -6.81
N ASN A 414 -9.98 -9.96 -7.01
CA ASN A 414 -9.99 -8.61 -6.43
C ASN A 414 -10.87 -8.48 -5.16
N ASN A 415 -11.47 -9.59 -4.71
CA ASN A 415 -12.40 -9.67 -3.59
C ASN A 415 -11.84 -9.35 -2.20
N SER A 416 -10.56 -9.00 -2.05
CA SER A 416 -9.93 -8.90 -0.72
C SER A 416 -9.17 -7.60 -0.47
N ALA A 417 -9.28 -7.10 0.75
CA ALA A 417 -8.46 -6.02 1.29
C ALA A 417 -7.81 -6.46 2.61
N GLN A 418 -6.63 -5.92 2.89
CA GLN A 418 -5.87 -6.27 4.08
C GLN A 418 -5.22 -5.05 4.74
N ASP A 419 -5.04 -5.15 6.06
CA ASP A 419 -4.31 -4.18 6.86
C ASP A 419 -3.50 -4.88 7.96
N ASN A 420 -2.39 -4.28 8.40
CA ASN A 420 -1.59 -4.82 9.49
C ASN A 420 -1.99 -4.16 10.81
N VAL A 421 -2.58 -4.96 11.71
CA VAL A 421 -3.16 -4.48 12.97
C VAL A 421 -2.25 -4.85 14.13
N VAL A 422 -2.09 -3.90 15.07
CA VAL A 422 -1.39 -4.13 16.34
C VAL A 422 -2.34 -3.78 17.49
N LEU A 423 -2.76 -4.78 18.25
CA LEU A 423 -3.54 -4.61 19.47
C LEU A 423 -2.65 -4.14 20.62
N PHE A 424 -3.20 -3.24 21.44
CA PHE A 424 -2.48 -2.71 22.58
C PHE A 424 -2.75 -3.54 23.84
N PRO A 425 -1.70 -4.06 24.50
CA PRO A 425 -1.85 -4.84 25.72
C PRO A 425 -2.37 -3.98 26.88
N ALA A 426 -2.72 -4.64 27.99
CA ALA A 426 -3.11 -3.94 29.21
C ALA A 426 -1.98 -3.01 29.71
N PRO A 427 -2.30 -1.78 30.17
CA PRO A 427 -1.31 -0.86 30.73
C PRO A 427 -0.53 -1.51 31.87
N MET A 428 0.79 -1.34 31.88
CA MET A 428 1.62 -1.84 32.98
C MET A 428 1.48 -0.90 34.18
N ILE A 429 1.35 -1.49 35.39
CA ILE A 429 1.41 -0.71 36.64
C ILE A 429 2.86 -0.67 37.12
N ILE A 430 3.46 0.52 37.13
CA ILE A 430 4.85 0.78 37.50
C ILE A 430 4.90 1.47 38.87
N PRO A 431 5.18 0.73 39.97
CA PRO A 431 5.33 1.34 41.28
C PRO A 431 6.66 2.08 41.41
N LEU A 432 6.62 3.35 41.80
CA LEU A 432 7.81 4.10 42.20
C LEU A 432 8.09 3.98 43.70
N ASN A 433 9.31 4.32 44.08
CA ASN A 433 9.71 4.40 45.48
C ASN A 433 8.93 5.50 46.21
N LEU A 434 8.93 5.42 47.54
CA LEU A 434 8.38 6.45 48.44
C LEU A 434 8.93 7.83 48.07
N PHE A 435 8.01 8.78 47.87
CA PHE A 435 8.33 10.18 47.61
C PHE A 435 8.08 10.97 48.89
N GLU A 436 9.17 11.43 49.51
CA GLU A 436 9.17 12.04 50.84
C GLU A 436 9.31 13.56 50.74
N THR A 437 8.49 14.31 51.49
CA THR A 437 8.67 15.76 51.68
C THR A 437 8.85 16.10 53.15
N CYS A 438 9.55 17.20 53.39
CA CYS A 438 9.80 17.77 54.72
C CYS A 438 9.58 19.30 54.74
N ILE A 439 9.03 19.87 53.66
CA ILE A 439 8.79 21.31 53.51
C ILE A 439 7.42 21.65 54.09
N GLU A 440 7.41 22.26 55.27
CA GLU A 440 6.21 22.70 55.95
C GLU A 440 6.03 24.22 55.82
N THR A 441 4.83 24.64 55.44
CA THR A 441 4.35 25.99 55.78
C THR A 441 3.01 25.83 56.50
N THR A 442 2.95 26.22 57.77
CA THR A 442 1.70 26.23 58.57
C THR A 442 0.96 24.86 58.68
N ASN A 443 1.65 23.77 59.06
CA ASN A 443 1.10 22.41 59.19
C ASN A 443 0.56 21.77 57.89
N VAL A 444 0.94 22.28 56.72
CA VAL A 444 0.60 21.68 55.42
C VAL A 444 1.90 21.27 54.72
N TYR A 445 1.95 20.02 54.27
CA TYR A 445 3.06 19.46 53.51
C TYR A 445 2.75 19.55 52.01
N TYR A 446 3.69 20.12 51.26
CA TYR A 446 3.57 20.28 49.82
C TYR A 446 4.53 19.33 49.09
N PHE A 447 4.03 18.75 48.01
CA PHE A 447 4.75 17.88 47.10
C PHE A 447 4.79 18.52 45.72
N ASN A 448 5.96 18.50 45.10
CA ASN A 448 6.07 18.67 43.66
C ASN A 448 6.06 17.27 43.04
N LEU A 449 4.93 16.85 42.49
CA LEU A 449 4.73 15.52 41.92
C LEU A 449 5.62 15.30 40.68
N GLU A 450 6.06 16.35 40.00
CA GLU A 450 7.02 16.23 38.88
C GLU A 450 8.37 15.67 39.34
N ASP A 451 8.80 16.03 40.56
CA ASP A 451 10.09 15.60 41.13
C ASP A 451 10.08 14.11 41.52
N ALA A 452 8.90 13.47 41.59
CA ALA A 452 8.77 12.05 41.84
C ALA A 452 9.18 11.20 40.62
N LEU A 453 9.14 11.77 39.41
CA LEU A 453 9.48 11.07 38.17
C LEU A 453 10.97 11.24 37.84
N THR A 454 11.68 10.14 37.60
CA THR A 454 13.08 10.21 37.17
C THR A 454 13.19 10.76 35.74
N PRO A 455 14.31 11.42 35.36
CA PRO A 455 14.53 11.88 33.98
C PRO A 455 14.43 10.76 32.94
N THR A 456 14.76 9.52 33.31
CA THR A 456 14.62 8.35 32.43
C THR A 456 13.15 8.06 32.13
N LEU A 457 12.28 8.08 33.15
CA LEU A 457 10.84 7.91 32.97
C LEU A 457 10.24 9.07 32.18
N GLN A 458 10.60 10.30 32.51
CA GLN A 458 10.11 11.49 31.80
C GLN A 458 10.44 11.47 30.30
N ASN A 459 11.59 10.92 29.91
CA ASN A 459 11.98 10.78 28.50
C ASN A 459 11.35 9.55 27.80
N SER A 460 10.69 8.65 28.54
CA SER A 460 10.10 7.42 27.97
C SER A 460 8.63 7.58 27.59
N TYR A 461 7.98 8.65 28.06
CA TYR A 461 6.55 8.92 27.85
C TYR A 461 6.36 10.31 27.24
N LEU A 462 5.23 10.51 26.56
CA LEU A 462 4.86 11.73 25.86
C LEU A 462 4.27 12.78 26.80
N SER A 463 3.44 12.34 27.75
CA SER A 463 2.75 13.21 28.70
C SER A 463 2.42 12.45 30.00
N PHE A 464 2.05 13.21 31.04
CA PHE A 464 1.68 12.69 32.35
C PHE A 464 0.45 13.43 32.91
N SER A 465 -0.55 12.68 33.35
CA SER A 465 -1.73 13.19 34.06
C SER A 465 -1.88 12.49 35.41
N TYR A 466 -2.26 13.21 36.46
CA TYR A 466 -2.17 12.75 37.85
C TYR A 466 -3.56 12.66 38.49
N PHE A 467 -3.81 11.59 39.26
CA PHE A 467 -5.11 11.28 39.85
C PHE A 467 -4.97 10.72 41.27
N GLU A 468 -5.93 11.04 42.15
CA GLU A 468 -5.98 10.52 43.53
C GLU A 468 -6.50 9.07 43.58
N SER A 469 -7.17 8.59 42.53
CA SER A 469 -7.72 7.23 42.47
C SER A 469 -7.56 6.59 41.09
N LEU A 470 -7.54 5.26 41.06
CA LEU A 470 -7.53 4.49 39.81
C LEU A 470 -8.85 4.63 39.04
N GLU A 471 -9.97 4.85 39.74
CA GLU A 471 -11.28 5.07 39.11
C GLU A 471 -11.31 6.40 38.35
N ASP A 472 -10.83 7.48 38.97
CA ASP A 472 -10.70 8.79 38.36
C ASP A 472 -9.76 8.76 37.14
N LEU A 473 -8.63 8.03 37.22
CA LEU A 473 -7.73 7.82 36.09
C LEU A 473 -8.42 7.12 34.92
N ASN A 474 -9.13 6.00 35.18
CA ASN A 474 -9.80 5.22 34.13
C ASN A 474 -10.95 6.00 33.47
N LEU A 475 -11.63 6.86 34.23
CA LEU A 475 -12.70 7.73 33.71
C LEU A 475 -12.17 9.07 33.17
N GLN A 476 -10.87 9.36 33.35
CA GLN A 476 -10.24 10.65 33.09
C GLN A 476 -11.00 11.82 33.74
N GLN A 477 -11.34 11.68 35.01
CA GLN A 477 -12.05 12.69 35.81
C GLN A 477 -11.19 13.17 36.98
N ASN A 478 -11.46 14.36 37.51
CA ASN A 478 -10.81 14.90 38.71
C ASN A 478 -9.26 14.90 38.66
N GLU A 479 -8.68 15.27 37.51
CA GLU A 479 -7.23 15.40 37.35
C GLU A 479 -6.64 16.41 38.35
N ILE A 480 -5.51 16.05 38.96
CA ILE A 480 -4.73 16.92 39.84
C ILE A 480 -3.99 17.96 38.99
N LEU A 481 -4.48 19.20 38.99
CA LEU A 481 -3.90 20.28 38.18
C LEU A 481 -2.71 20.99 38.86
N ASN A 482 -2.69 21.05 40.19
CA ASN A 482 -1.62 21.74 40.92
C ASN A 482 -0.50 20.77 41.33
N ILE A 483 0.22 20.26 40.33
CA ILE A 483 1.22 19.21 40.51
C ILE A 483 2.50 19.67 41.22
N THR A 484 2.84 20.96 41.17
CA THR A 484 4.07 21.50 41.80
C THR A 484 3.91 21.86 43.27
N ASN A 485 2.68 22.00 43.74
CA ASN A 485 2.33 22.31 45.13
C ASN A 485 1.10 21.50 45.57
N TYR A 486 1.14 20.19 45.31
CA TYR A 486 0.08 19.28 45.75
C TYR A 486 0.16 19.05 47.26
N SER A 487 -0.98 18.97 47.93
CA SER A 487 -1.05 18.72 49.38
C SER A 487 -2.13 17.70 49.69
N SER A 488 -1.79 16.70 50.51
CA SER A 488 -2.73 15.71 51.03
C SER A 488 -2.99 15.89 52.52
N GLN A 489 -4.15 15.38 52.95
CA GLN A 489 -4.53 15.28 54.36
C GLN A 489 -4.28 13.88 54.94
N PHE A 490 -3.94 12.90 54.10
CA PHE A 490 -3.80 11.50 54.48
C PHE A 490 -2.42 10.99 54.06
N PHE A 491 -1.71 10.33 54.98
CA PHE A 491 -0.40 9.74 54.69
C PHE A 491 -0.31 8.33 55.31
N PRO A 492 0.22 7.32 54.58
CA PRO A 492 0.66 7.40 53.18
C PRO A 492 -0.52 7.52 52.20
N GLU A 493 -0.31 8.22 51.09
CA GLU A 493 -1.27 8.36 49.98
C GLU A 493 -0.64 7.84 48.69
N VAL A 494 -1.44 7.25 47.81
CA VAL A 494 -1.00 6.78 46.49
C VAL A 494 -1.60 7.68 45.41
N ILE A 495 -0.74 8.28 44.60
CA ILE A 495 -1.12 9.01 43.39
C ILE A 495 -0.93 8.10 42.18
N TYR A 496 -1.92 8.08 41.29
CA TYR A 496 -1.89 7.34 40.04
C TYR A 496 -1.59 8.31 38.90
N VAL A 497 -0.62 7.98 38.07
CA VAL A 497 -0.18 8.81 36.95
C VAL A 497 -0.43 8.05 35.66
N LEU A 498 -1.25 8.60 34.79
CA LEU A 498 -1.41 8.14 33.41
C LEU A 498 -0.22 8.66 32.62
N ALA A 499 0.62 7.75 32.13
CA ALA A 499 1.80 8.07 31.35
C ALA A 499 1.59 7.67 29.89
N GLU A 500 1.32 8.64 29.02
CA GLU A 500 1.02 8.38 27.60
C GLU A 500 2.27 7.93 26.85
N ASN A 501 2.14 6.91 26.01
CA ASN A 501 3.18 6.49 25.07
C ASN A 501 2.62 6.51 23.64
N THR A 502 3.44 6.17 22.63
CA THR A 502 3.04 6.24 21.22
C THR A 502 1.94 5.26 20.81
N SER A 503 1.59 4.32 21.68
CA SER A 503 0.66 3.22 21.38
C SER A 503 -0.54 3.21 22.32
N CYS A 504 -0.36 3.60 23.58
CA CYS A 504 -1.40 3.61 24.61
C CYS A 504 -0.89 4.44 25.81
N PHE A 505 -0.98 3.90 27.03
CA PHE A 505 -0.44 4.50 28.25
C PHE A 505 0.00 3.40 29.22
N ASP A 506 0.85 3.78 30.18
CA ASP A 506 1.11 2.98 31.39
C ASP A 506 0.58 3.72 32.63
N ILE A 507 0.47 3.02 33.74
CA ILE A 507 0.03 3.59 35.02
C ILE A 507 1.21 3.59 35.99
N ILE A 508 1.70 4.77 36.35
CA ILE A 508 2.75 4.91 37.36
C ILE A 508 2.09 5.20 38.71
N THR A 509 2.49 4.52 39.78
CA THR A 509 1.98 4.80 41.13
C THR A 509 3.06 5.42 42.01
N ILE A 510 2.78 6.58 42.59
CA ILE A 510 3.67 7.32 43.49
C ILE A 510 3.09 7.21 44.91
N THR A 511 3.88 6.74 45.89
CA THR A 511 3.46 6.74 47.30
C THR A 511 4.04 7.95 48.02
N LEU A 512 3.18 8.87 48.45
CA LEU A 512 3.53 10.07 49.20
C LEU A 512 3.67 9.77 50.69
N GLN A 513 4.76 10.23 51.31
CA GLN A 513 5.01 10.08 52.74
C GLN A 513 5.66 11.33 53.34
N ILE A 514 5.41 11.58 54.63
CA ILE A 514 6.08 12.64 55.40
C ILE A 514 7.34 12.07 56.03
N ASP A 515 8.49 12.76 55.87
CA ASP A 515 9.73 12.45 56.59
C ASP A 515 10.03 13.49 57.70
N ASN A 516 10.88 13.11 58.66
CA ASN A 516 11.30 13.97 59.78
C ASN A 516 12.38 14.96 59.34
N CYS A 517 12.02 16.25 59.24
CA CYS A 517 12.94 17.32 58.86
C CYS A 517 14.11 17.50 59.86
N PRO A 518 15.34 17.83 59.41
CA PRO A 518 16.42 18.23 60.30
C PRO A 518 16.08 19.55 61.03
N PRO A 519 16.42 19.72 62.31
CA PRO A 519 16.24 20.99 63.02
C PRO A 519 17.06 22.13 62.43
N PHE A 520 16.52 23.34 62.56
CA PHE A 520 17.22 24.58 62.24
C PHE A 520 18.15 24.99 63.38
N VAL A 521 19.40 25.36 63.07
CA VAL A 521 20.39 25.88 64.03
C VAL A 521 20.86 27.25 63.54
N SER A 522 20.76 28.29 64.38
CA SER A 522 21.20 29.64 64.00
C SER A 522 22.71 29.69 63.75
N THR A 523 23.14 30.50 62.78
CA THR A 523 24.55 30.61 62.35
C THR A 523 25.35 31.65 63.12
N GLY A 524 24.73 32.37 64.06
CA GLY A 524 25.41 33.38 64.87
C GLY A 524 24.74 33.65 66.21
N ILE A 525 25.55 34.12 67.15
CA ILE A 525 25.13 34.62 68.47
C ILE A 525 25.87 35.93 68.79
N SER A 526 25.20 36.82 69.51
CA SER A 526 25.73 38.11 69.98
C SER A 526 25.38 38.31 71.46
N PRO A 527 26.06 37.63 72.40
CA PRO A 527 25.71 37.66 73.82
C PRO A 527 26.04 39.02 74.45
N ASN A 528 25.11 39.96 74.37
CA ASN A 528 25.21 41.33 74.88
C ASN A 528 24.08 41.68 75.88
N ASN A 529 23.20 40.71 76.17
CA ASN A 529 22.02 40.83 77.03
C ASN A 529 20.97 41.84 76.52
N ASP A 530 20.86 42.04 75.21
CA ASP A 530 19.77 42.83 74.62
C ASP A 530 18.48 42.01 74.36
N GLY A 531 18.51 40.71 74.61
CA GLY A 531 17.41 39.77 74.40
C GLY A 531 17.38 39.16 72.99
N LEU A 532 18.28 39.54 72.09
CA LEU A 532 18.35 39.07 70.71
C LEU A 532 19.65 38.29 70.46
N ASN A 533 19.52 37.06 70.00
CA ASN A 533 20.66 36.17 69.67
C ASN A 533 21.67 35.99 70.82
N ASP A 534 21.24 36.14 72.08
CA ASP A 534 22.07 35.92 73.26
C ASP A 534 22.47 34.44 73.43
N ILE A 535 21.68 33.52 72.87
CA ILE A 535 21.91 32.07 72.87
C ILE A 535 21.81 31.49 71.46
N LEU A 536 22.46 30.33 71.26
CA LEU A 536 22.32 29.53 70.04
C LEU A 536 20.87 29.04 69.93
N ASN A 537 20.17 29.46 68.89
CA ASN A 537 18.78 29.10 68.67
C ASN A 537 18.71 27.79 67.86
N ILE A 538 18.03 26.79 68.42
CA ILE A 538 17.82 25.48 67.79
C ILE A 538 16.32 25.20 67.76
N ASN A 539 15.73 25.19 66.56
CA ASN A 539 14.30 25.00 66.36
C ASN A 539 14.02 23.64 65.71
N PHE A 540 13.10 22.88 66.29
CA PHE A 540 12.61 21.61 65.76
C PHE A 540 11.21 21.81 65.21
N TYR A 541 11.00 21.49 63.92
CA TYR A 541 9.73 21.73 63.23
C TYR A 541 8.59 20.82 63.73
N ASN A 542 8.87 19.53 63.97
CA ASN A 542 7.85 18.53 64.32
C ASN A 542 7.94 18.02 65.78
N ASN A 543 8.69 18.68 66.67
CA ASN A 543 8.88 18.20 68.05
C ASN A 543 8.82 19.34 69.09
N ASN A 544 7.73 19.34 69.88
CA ASN A 544 7.51 20.33 70.95
C ASN A 544 8.37 20.08 72.21
N ASN A 545 9.05 18.93 72.33
CA ASN A 545 9.95 18.60 73.44
C ASN A 545 11.21 17.89 72.90
N PRO A 546 12.13 18.62 72.25
CA PRO A 546 13.32 18.01 71.69
C PRO A 546 14.30 17.58 72.80
N VAL A 547 14.79 16.34 72.72
CA VAL A 547 15.90 15.86 73.54
C VAL A 547 17.14 15.87 72.66
N TYR A 548 18.12 16.71 72.99
CA TYR A 548 19.36 16.80 72.23
C TYR A 548 20.57 17.07 73.11
N ASP A 549 21.73 16.59 72.64
CA ASP A 549 23.03 16.96 73.16
C ASP A 549 23.74 17.90 72.17
N LEU A 550 24.22 19.03 72.66
CA LEU A 550 24.95 20.04 71.90
C LEU A 550 26.42 20.07 72.32
N TYR A 551 27.32 19.91 71.36
CA TYR A 551 28.77 20.01 71.56
C TYR A 551 29.31 21.17 70.74
N ILE A 552 30.04 22.11 71.36
CA ILE A 552 30.68 23.22 70.65
C ILE A 552 32.20 23.09 70.72
N TYR A 553 32.84 23.22 69.57
CA TYR A 553 34.27 23.14 69.37
C TYR A 553 34.83 24.47 68.88
N ASN A 554 36.02 24.84 69.34
CA ASN A 554 36.74 25.97 68.76
C ASN A 554 37.32 25.61 67.38
N ARG A 555 37.91 26.60 66.70
CA ARG A 555 38.56 26.43 65.38
C ARG A 555 39.70 25.39 65.32
N TYR A 556 40.18 24.92 66.47
CA TYR A 556 41.23 23.90 66.59
C TYR A 556 40.67 22.51 66.91
N GLY A 557 39.35 22.34 66.89
CA GLY A 557 38.68 21.07 67.22
C GLY A 557 38.68 20.75 68.72
N THR A 558 38.98 21.71 69.59
CA THR A 558 38.90 21.52 71.05
C THR A 558 37.48 21.77 71.52
N LEU A 559 36.90 20.80 72.25
CA LEU A 559 35.56 20.93 72.85
C LEU A 559 35.55 22.01 73.94
N THR A 560 34.77 23.05 73.72
CA THR A 560 34.65 24.22 74.61
C THR A 560 33.36 24.24 75.41
N PHE A 561 32.30 23.59 74.93
CA PHE A 561 30.99 23.55 75.58
C PHE A 561 30.26 22.23 75.33
N ILE A 562 29.54 21.74 76.34
CA ILE A 562 28.52 20.69 76.22
C ILE A 562 27.23 21.24 76.82
N GLY A 563 26.11 21.15 76.10
CA GLY A 563 24.81 21.59 76.56
C GLY A 563 23.68 20.72 76.03
N SER A 564 22.45 21.18 76.28
CA SER A 564 21.21 20.49 75.91
C SER A 564 20.06 21.49 75.82
N GLN A 565 18.82 21.04 75.65
CA GLN A 565 17.63 21.89 75.68
C GLN A 565 17.49 22.72 76.96
N ASN A 566 18.05 22.25 78.08
CA ASN A 566 18.04 22.96 79.36
C ASN A 566 19.30 23.81 79.59
N GLN A 567 20.28 23.73 78.70
CA GLN A 567 21.54 24.44 78.79
C GLN A 567 21.96 24.93 77.39
N PRO A 568 21.31 25.98 76.85
CA PRO A 568 21.66 26.54 75.57
C PRO A 568 23.04 27.22 75.63
N TRP A 569 23.71 27.34 74.48
CA TRP A 569 25.03 27.96 74.42
C TRP A 569 24.93 29.47 74.26
N ASP A 570 25.46 30.22 75.23
CA ASP A 570 25.47 31.68 75.31
C ASP A 570 26.85 32.29 74.96
N GLY A 571 27.71 31.53 74.27
CA GLY A 571 29.10 31.91 74.02
C GLY A 571 30.04 31.66 75.20
N THR A 572 29.54 31.22 76.37
CA THR A 572 30.38 30.85 77.51
C THR A 572 30.89 29.42 77.38
N SER A 573 32.15 29.22 77.73
CA SER A 573 32.74 27.87 77.78
C SER A 573 32.49 27.22 79.14
N ASN A 574 32.06 25.95 79.15
CA ASN A 574 31.95 25.13 80.37
C ASN A 574 33.01 24.01 80.46
N ARG A 575 33.93 23.94 79.48
CA ARG A 575 35.04 22.97 79.39
C ARG A 575 36.38 23.65 79.07
N GLY A 576 37.49 23.01 79.43
CA GLY A 576 38.82 23.47 79.00
C GLY A 576 39.36 24.71 79.73
N ILE A 577 40.39 25.33 79.17
CA ILE A 577 41.17 26.44 79.78
C ILE A 577 40.31 27.70 80.00
N ASN A 578 39.25 27.87 79.21
CA ASN A 578 38.32 29.00 79.28
C ASN A 578 37.05 28.69 80.09
N LYS A 579 37.03 27.62 80.89
CA LYS A 579 35.85 27.25 81.70
C LYS A 579 35.37 28.41 82.56
N GLY A 580 34.10 28.76 82.41
CA GLY A 580 33.42 29.86 83.10
C GLY A 580 33.67 31.24 82.48
N LYS A 581 34.32 31.34 81.31
CA LYS A 581 34.60 32.60 80.62
C LYS A 581 33.92 32.63 79.26
N ILE A 582 33.52 33.84 78.84
CA ILE A 582 33.04 34.10 77.47
C ILE A 582 34.18 33.84 76.50
N LEU A 583 33.90 33.04 75.48
CA LEU A 583 34.87 32.67 74.46
C LEU A 583 35.25 33.88 73.58
N PRO A 584 36.45 33.89 72.96
CA PRO A 584 36.84 34.95 72.03
C PRO A 584 35.93 35.01 70.80
N VAL A 585 35.78 36.20 70.22
CA VAL A 585 35.09 36.41 68.94
C VAL A 585 35.69 35.51 67.87
N GLY A 586 34.82 34.85 67.10
CA GLY A 586 35.23 33.97 66.01
C GLY A 586 34.23 32.84 65.72
N THR A 587 34.59 32.00 64.76
CA THR A 587 33.79 30.84 64.35
C THR A 587 34.07 29.65 65.25
N TYR A 588 32.99 29.03 65.71
CA TYR A 588 32.94 27.77 66.43
C TYR A 588 32.16 26.75 65.60
N TYR A 589 32.37 25.47 65.88
CA TYR A 589 31.71 24.37 65.20
C TYR A 589 30.82 23.63 66.18
N TYR A 590 29.63 23.23 65.75
CA TYR A 590 28.72 22.45 66.59
C TYR A 590 28.56 21.02 66.06
N VAL A 591 28.30 20.11 66.99
CA VAL A 591 27.72 18.79 66.74
C VAL A 591 26.44 18.69 67.57
N LEU A 592 25.33 18.41 66.92
CA LEU A 592 24.01 18.29 67.53
C LEU A 592 23.52 16.85 67.37
N ASN A 593 23.34 16.16 68.49
CA ASN A 593 22.81 14.80 68.52
C ASN A 593 21.36 14.83 68.97
N VAL A 594 20.44 14.51 68.07
CA VAL A 594 18.99 14.51 68.36
C VAL A 594 18.54 13.12 68.80
N ASN A 595 17.77 13.04 69.88
CA ASN A 595 17.19 11.81 70.44
C ASN A 595 18.21 10.67 70.68
N ASN A 596 19.45 11.01 71.06
CA ASN A 596 20.54 10.05 71.33
C ASN A 596 20.87 9.09 70.16
N SER A 597 20.55 9.45 68.91
CA SER A 597 20.92 8.65 67.74
C SER A 597 22.23 9.15 67.11
N PRO A 598 23.31 8.34 67.09
CA PRO A 598 24.57 8.69 66.42
C PRO A 598 24.46 8.80 64.90
N GLU A 599 23.38 8.28 64.30
CA GLU A 599 23.15 8.31 62.84
C GLU A 599 22.45 9.59 62.37
N LYS A 600 21.98 10.44 63.30
CA LYS A 600 21.29 11.72 63.03
C LYS A 600 22.07 12.92 63.58
N GLN A 601 23.39 12.91 63.42
CA GLN A 601 24.24 14.03 63.84
C GLN A 601 24.15 15.18 62.83
N LEU A 602 23.76 16.35 63.32
CA LEU A 602 23.86 17.59 62.56
C LEU A 602 25.13 18.32 62.96
N THR A 603 25.89 18.77 61.97
CA THR A 603 27.12 19.52 62.19
C THR A 603 27.09 20.80 61.39
N GLY A 604 27.73 21.84 61.93
CA GLY A 604 27.79 23.13 61.28
C GLY A 604 28.68 24.09 62.04
N TRP A 605 28.58 25.37 61.68
CA TRP A 605 29.35 26.43 62.29
C TRP A 605 28.41 27.48 62.89
N VAL A 606 28.93 28.20 63.89
CA VAL A 606 28.28 29.33 64.52
C VAL A 606 29.31 30.42 64.76
N TYR A 607 28.98 31.65 64.38
CA TYR A 607 29.81 32.81 64.61
C TYR A 607 29.46 33.49 65.94
N LEU A 608 30.42 33.59 66.85
CA LEU A 608 30.28 34.34 68.08
C LEU A 608 30.81 35.76 67.87
N ASN A 609 29.92 36.75 67.94
CA ASN A 609 30.24 38.17 67.95
C ASN A 609 29.97 38.77 69.34
N ARG A 610 30.65 39.85 69.70
CA ARG A 610 30.42 40.57 70.96
C ARG A 610 29.81 41.93 70.73
#